data_AF-A0AB38G0L6-F1
#
_entry.id   AF-A0AB38G0L6-F1
#
_cell.length_a   1.000
_cell.length_b   1.000
_cell.length_c   1.000
_cell.angle_alpha   90.00
_cell.angle_beta   90.00
_cell.angle_gamma   90.00
#
_symmetry.space_group_name_H-M   'P 1'
#
loop_
_entity.id
_entity.type
_entity.pdbx_description
1 polymer ?
#
loop_
_entity_poly.entity_id
_entity_poly.type
_entity_poly.pdbx_seq_one_letter_code
_entity_poly.pdbx_strand_id
1 'polypeptide(L)' 'MDEVDQASQAEQMRLAQLLHSRIRASLPLTGLCHNCCAPLKDVHFCDADCRDDYEKRLQPHLHR' A
#
# COMPACT_ATOMS: atom_id res chain seq x y z
N MET A 1 -17.20 14.09 -29.55
CA MET A 1 -16.59 13.98 -28.21
C MET A 1 -16.42 15.39 -27.73
N ASP A 2 -17.23 15.78 -26.75
CA ASP A 2 -17.22 17.14 -26.20
C ASP A 2 -16.34 17.23 -24.94
N GLU A 3 -16.29 18.42 -24.34
CA GLU A 3 -15.52 18.67 -23.12
C GLU A 3 -15.96 17.77 -21.94
N VAL A 4 -17.23 17.38 -21.90
CA VAL A 4 -17.81 16.55 -20.85
C VAL A 4 -17.37 15.09 -21.01
N ASP A 5 -17.35 14.60 -22.24
CA ASP A 5 -16.83 13.26 -22.58
C ASP A 5 -15.34 13.16 -22.21
N GLN A 6 -14.55 14.20 -22.50
CA GLN A 6 -13.12 14.23 -22.18
C GLN A 6 -12.85 14.28 -20.68
N ALA A 7 -13.61 15.10 -19.94
CA ALA A 7 -13.52 15.18 -18.48
C ALA A 7 -13.84 13.83 -17.84
N SER A 8 -14.91 13.17 -18.30
CA SER A 8 -15.34 11.86 -17.80
C SER A 8 -14.28 10.78 -18.05
N GLN A 9 -13.66 10.79 -19.23
CA GLN A 9 -12.60 9.84 -19.56
C GLN A 9 -11.34 10.07 -18.73
N ALA A 10 -10.98 11.33 -18.46
CA ALA A 10 -9.85 11.66 -17.60
C ALA A 10 -10.07 11.20 -16.14
N GLU A 11 -11.29 11.35 -15.61
CA GLU A 11 -11.65 10.84 -14.28
C GLU A 11 -11.56 9.32 -14.22
N GLN A 12 -12.13 8.62 -15.20
CA GLN A 12 -12.07 7.15 -15.27
C GLN A 12 -10.63 6.65 -15.33
N MET A 13 -9.77 7.29 -16.14
CA MET A 13 -8.34 6.96 -16.20
C MET A 13 -7.64 7.21 -14.86
N ARG A 14 -7.93 8.32 -14.19
CA ARG A 14 -7.36 8.65 -12.87
C ARG A 14 -7.79 7.63 -11.82
N LEU A 15 -9.07 7.25 -11.80
CA LEU A 15 -9.59 6.24 -10.87
C LEU A 15 -8.95 4.87 -11.14
N ALA A 16 -8.85 4.48 -12.40
CA ALA A 16 -8.19 3.24 -12.78
C ALA A 16 -6.73 3.23 -12.31
N GLN A 17 -5.96 4.30 -12.51
CA GLN A 17 -4.58 4.39 -12.03
C GLN A 17 -4.48 4.20 -10.51
N LEU A 18 -5.33 4.88 -9.73
CA LEU A 18 -5.36 4.74 -8.28
C LEU A 18 -5.69 3.33 -7.81
N LEU A 19 -6.58 2.62 -8.53
CA LEU A 19 -6.93 1.23 -8.24
C LEU A 19 -5.77 0.28 -8.56
N HIS A 20 -5.08 0.47 -9.68
CA HIS A 20 -3.91 -0.35 -10.03
C HIS A 20 -2.75 -0.14 -9.05
N SER A 21 -2.53 1.09 -8.57
CA SER A 21 -1.53 1.38 -7.54
C SER A 21 -1.85 0.77 -6.17
N ARG A 22 -3.10 0.34 -5.93
CA ARG A 22 -3.49 -0.39 -4.70
C ARG A 22 -3.13 -1.86 -4.71
N ILE A 23 -2.70 -2.43 -5.84
CA ILE A 23 -2.13 -3.78 -5.88
C ILE A 23 -0.78 -3.72 -5.18
N ARG A 24 -0.79 -3.70 -3.84
CA ARG A 24 0.40 -3.88 -3.03
C ARG A 24 0.86 -5.31 -3.26
N ALA A 25 2.12 -5.48 -3.66
CA ALA A 25 2.76 -6.79 -3.64
C ALA A 25 2.51 -7.41 -2.25
N SER A 26 1.92 -8.60 -2.22
CA SER A 26 1.69 -9.32 -0.97
C SER A 26 3.03 -9.56 -0.29
N LEU A 27 3.19 -9.07 0.94
CA LEU A 27 4.40 -9.27 1.71
C LEU A 27 4.59 -10.77 1.95
N PRO A 28 5.77 -11.37 1.68
CA PRO A 28 5.97 -12.79 1.92
C PRO A 28 5.92 -13.09 3.43
N LEU A 29 5.44 -14.28 3.79
CA LEU A 29 5.59 -14.81 5.15
C LEU A 29 7.04 -15.31 5.29
N THR A 30 7.82 -14.62 6.11
CA THR A 30 9.24 -14.94 6.36
C THR A 30 9.46 -15.76 7.63
N GLY A 31 8.40 -15.97 8.43
CA GLY A 31 8.51 -16.49 9.79
C GLY A 31 9.09 -15.48 10.79
N LEU A 32 9.24 -14.22 10.38
CA LEU A 32 9.78 -13.13 11.20
C LEU A 32 8.91 -11.87 11.06
N CYS A 33 8.86 -11.05 12.10
CA CYS A 33 8.27 -9.72 12.03
C CYS A 33 9.04 -8.86 11.02
N HIS A 34 8.34 -8.27 10.06
CA HIS A 34 8.95 -7.39 9.06
C HIS A 34 9.49 -6.07 9.63
N ASN A 35 9.12 -5.70 10.87
CA ASN A 35 9.63 -4.51 11.55
C ASN A 35 10.79 -4.80 12.50
N CYS A 36 10.60 -5.72 13.45
CA CYS A 36 11.53 -5.95 14.57
C CYS A 36 12.27 -7.29 14.50
N CYS A 37 12.01 -8.10 13.47
CA CYS A 37 12.60 -9.43 13.26
C CYS A 37 12.30 -10.47 14.37
N ALA A 38 11.31 -10.24 15.23
CA ALA A 38 10.85 -11.23 16.20
C ALA A 38 10.30 -12.48 15.48
N PRO A 39 10.50 -13.71 16.01
CA PRO A 39 9.99 -14.93 15.39
C PRO A 39 8.46 -14.99 15.42
N LEU A 40 7.85 -15.27 14.27
CA LEU A 40 6.40 -15.37 14.05
C LEU A 40 6.08 -16.65 13.26
N LYS A 41 4.84 -17.14 13.37
CA LYS A 41 4.38 -18.28 12.55
C LYS A 41 3.75 -17.81 11.25
N ASP A 42 2.49 -17.37 11.33
CA ASP A 42 1.63 -17.17 10.15
C ASP A 42 1.20 -15.69 10.00
N VAL A 43 1.95 -14.78 10.61
CA VAL A 43 1.66 -13.33 10.59
C VAL A 43 2.89 -12.54 10.17
N HIS A 44 2.66 -11.38 9.54
CA HIS A 44 3.73 -10.51 9.05
C HIS A 44 4.32 -9.60 10.16
N PHE A 45 3.55 -9.31 11.20
CA PHE A 45 3.93 -8.38 12.28
C PHE A 45 3.52 -8.94 13.63
N CYS A 46 4.30 -8.66 14.69
CA CYS A 46 4.00 -9.11 16.05
C CYS A 46 2.86 -8.32 16.70
N ASP A 47 2.66 -7.07 16.28
CA ASP A 47 1.64 -6.16 16.78
C ASP A 47 1.29 -5.09 15.72
N ALA A 48 0.31 -4.25 16.06
CA ALA A 48 -0.12 -3.14 15.22
C ALA A 48 0.96 -2.07 15.05
N ASP A 49 1.72 -1.77 16.11
CA ASP A 49 2.77 -0.75 16.08
C ASP A 49 3.87 -1.12 15.07
N CYS A 50 4.26 -2.40 15.02
CA CYS A 50 5.22 -2.90 14.04
C CYS A 50 4.73 -2.82 12.61
N ARG A 51 3.45 -3.11 12.37
CA ARG A 51 2.86 -2.94 11.04
C ARG A 51 2.90 -1.47 10.63
N ASP A 52 2.41 -0.60 11.49
CA ASP A 52 2.24 0.81 11.18
C ASP A 52 3.61 1.51 10.99
N ASP A 53 4.62 1.16 11.79
CA ASP A 53 6.00 1.67 11.62
C ASP A 53 6.67 1.16 10.34
N TYR A 54 6.42 -0.09 9.97
CA TYR A 54 6.88 -0.62 8.68
C TYR A 54 6.22 0.12 7.51
N GLU A 55 4.91 0.37 7.57
CA GLU A 55 4.18 1.12 6.55
C GLU A 55 4.66 2.58 6.43
N LYS A 56 4.93 3.26 7.55
CA LYS A 56 5.51 4.62 7.56
C LYS A 56 6.85 4.68 6.84
N ARG A 57 7.73 3.68 7.04
CA ARG A 57 9.03 3.61 6.35
C ARG A 57 8.90 3.40 4.84
N LEU A 58 7.86 2.67 4.41
CA LEU A 58 7.57 2.47 2.99
C LEU A 58 6.93 3.71 2.32
N GLN A 59 6.36 4.63 3.10
CA GLN A 59 5.74 5.86 2.61
C GLN A 59 6.49 7.11 3.09
N PRO A 60 7.75 7.33 2.65
CA PRO A 60 8.55 8.46 3.11
C PRO A 60 7.97 9.84 2.74
N HIS A 61 6.96 9.89 1.88
CA HIS A 61 6.32 11.11 1.38
C HIS A 61 5.03 11.52 2.12
N LEU A 62 4.51 10.71 3.06
CA LEU A 62 3.27 11.03 3.79
C LEU A 62 3.48 11.92 5.04
N HIS A 63 4.73 12.28 5.34
CA HIS A 63 5.12 13.14 6.46
C HIS A 63 5.49 14.56 6.01
N ARG A 64 4.65 15.21 5.20
CA ARG A 64 4.84 16.63 4.84
C ARG A 64 3.55 17.42 4.87
#